data_AF-A0A9Q0S0L4-F1
#
_entry.id   AF-A0A9Q0S0L4-F1
#
_cell.length_a   1.000
_cell.length_b   1.000
_cell.length_c   1.000
_cell.angle_alpha   90.00
_cell.angle_beta   90.00
_cell.angle_gamma   90.00
#
_symmetry.space_group_name_H-M   'P 1'
#
loop_
_entity.id
_entity.type
_entity.pdbx_description
1 polymer ?
#
loop_
_entity_poly.entity_id
_entity_poly.type
_entity_poly.pdbx_seq_one_letter_code
_entity_poly.pdbx_strand_id
1 'polypeptide(L)'
;MDERELKAEKKRLQNILKEMSQKSESERKLELVDLLHQYNDVKDAVQESLKKMRELDDKIIYALNTSIPTESFKGQISPSETCERLYNQLQENYTQREKAITKCILVTADSVKGMKAKRDENRDDISTTQAFKNEQRKLRMLQSELNVEDIIKQRTVKTFNERCRMFFNIGGL
;
A
#
# COMPACT_ATOMS: atom_id res chain seq x y z
N MET A 1 26.01 42.26 -10.14
CA MET A 1 24.67 42.50 -9.57
C MET A 1 24.59 43.97 -9.23
N ASP A 2 23.71 44.72 -9.90
CA ASP A 2 23.53 46.18 -9.71
C ASP A 2 22.81 46.44 -8.37
N GLU A 3 23.08 47.58 -7.74
CA GLU A 3 22.46 48.01 -6.49
C GLU A 3 20.92 48.05 -6.58
N ARG A 4 20.39 48.30 -7.79
CA ARG A 4 18.96 48.22 -8.10
C ARG A 4 18.41 46.79 -7.99
N GLU A 5 19.18 45.79 -8.45
CA GLU A 5 18.79 44.38 -8.33
C GLU A 5 18.80 43.95 -6.86
N LEU A 6 19.83 44.34 -6.10
CA LEU A 6 19.92 44.03 -4.67
C LEU A 6 18.75 44.65 -3.88
N LYS A 7 18.32 45.86 -4.25
CA LYS A 7 17.18 46.54 -3.60
C LYS A 7 15.85 45.88 -3.95
N ALA A 8 15.69 45.42 -5.19
CA ALA A 8 14.52 44.65 -5.61
C ALA A 8 14.45 43.29 -4.90
N GLU A 9 15.58 42.60 -4.78
CA GLU A 9 15.67 41.31 -4.10
C GLU A 9 15.43 41.45 -2.60
N LYS A 10 16.00 42.47 -1.95
CA LYS A 10 15.72 42.77 -0.53
C LYS A 10 14.23 43.07 -0.29
N LYS A 11 13.59 43.83 -1.18
CA LYS A 11 12.15 44.12 -1.10
C LYS A 11 11.30 42.85 -1.28
N ARG A 12 11.72 41.96 -2.19
CA ARG A 12 11.07 40.67 -2.43
C ARG A 12 11.17 39.77 -1.19
N LEU A 13 12.36 39.66 -0.60
CA LEU A 13 12.60 38.91 0.63
C LEU A 13 11.82 39.48 1.82
N GLN A 14 11.71 40.81 1.94
CA GLN A 14 10.90 41.46 2.99
C GLN A 14 9.40 41.16 2.84
N ASN A 15 8.87 41.12 1.61
CA ASN A 15 7.48 40.75 1.38
C ASN A 15 7.23 39.28 1.73
N ILE A 16 8.15 38.37 1.36
CA ILE A 16 8.07 36.95 1.73
C ILE A 16 8.09 36.76 3.25
N LEU A 17 8.99 37.46 3.96
CA LEU A 17 9.05 37.47 5.43
C LEU A 17 7.74 37.97 6.05
N LYS A 18 7.12 38.98 5.45
CA LYS A 18 5.85 39.54 5.92
C LYS A 18 4.67 38.58 5.69
N GLU A 19 4.61 37.93 4.53
CA GLU A 19 3.61 36.91 4.22
C GLU A 19 3.74 35.68 5.14
N MET A 20 4.98 35.23 5.38
CA MET A 20 5.27 34.16 6.35
C MET A 20 4.86 34.55 7.78
N SER A 21 4.96 35.82 8.15
CA SER A 21 4.54 36.33 9.47
C SER A 21 3.02 36.49 9.60
N GLN A 22 2.27 36.52 8.51
CA GLN A 22 0.83 36.79 8.53
C GLN A 22 -0.05 35.55 8.67
N LYS A 23 0.46 34.36 8.30
CA LYS A 23 -0.31 33.11 8.44
C LYS A 23 -0.45 32.73 9.91
N SER A 24 -1.67 32.80 10.43
CA SER A 24 -1.98 32.50 11.83
C SER A 24 -1.64 31.05 12.18
N GLU A 25 -1.33 30.79 13.43
CA GLU A 25 -1.06 29.41 13.91
C GLU A 25 -2.27 28.49 13.65
N SER A 26 -3.48 29.03 13.75
CA SER A 26 -4.74 28.35 13.42
C SER A 26 -4.82 27.90 11.97
N GLU A 27 -4.44 28.75 11.00
CA GLU A 27 -4.46 28.40 9.57
C GLU A 27 -3.44 27.31 9.26
N ARG A 28 -2.24 27.37 9.88
CA ARG A 28 -1.23 26.32 9.73
C ARG A 28 -1.68 24.99 10.33
N LYS A 29 -2.40 25.02 11.46
CA LYS A 29 -3.00 23.81 12.05
C LYS A 29 -4.11 23.25 11.18
N LEU A 30 -4.96 24.10 10.60
CA LEU A 30 -6.05 23.66 9.73
C LEU A 30 -5.53 22.97 8.46
N GLU A 31 -4.52 23.54 7.80
CA GLU A 31 -3.85 22.89 6.66
C GLU A 31 -3.24 21.53 7.03
N LEU A 32 -2.66 21.40 8.23
CA LEU A 32 -2.10 20.13 8.67
C LEU A 32 -3.18 19.06 8.90
N VAL A 33 -4.35 19.44 9.42
CA VAL A 33 -5.49 18.55 9.66
C VAL A 33 -6.07 18.05 8.33
N ASP A 34 -6.32 18.95 7.38
CA ASP A 34 -6.87 18.58 6.07
C ASP A 34 -5.94 17.59 5.32
N LEU A 35 -4.63 17.80 5.44
CA LEU A 35 -3.62 16.92 4.84
C LEU A 35 -3.53 15.55 5.53
N LEU A 36 -3.76 15.49 6.86
CA LEU A 36 -3.85 14.23 7.60
C LEU A 36 -5.11 13.45 7.22
N HIS A 37 -6.24 14.13 7.05
CA HIS A 37 -7.48 13.51 6.56
C HIS A 37 -7.28 12.94 5.16
N GLN A 38 -6.75 13.72 4.22
CA GLN A 38 -6.50 13.24 2.85
C GLN A 38 -5.57 12.01 2.81
N TYR A 39 -4.56 11.97 3.68
CA TYR A 39 -3.68 10.81 3.81
C TYR A 39 -4.41 9.58 4.36
N ASN A 40 -5.22 9.76 5.42
CA ASN A 40 -5.97 8.68 6.04
C ASN A 40 -7.02 8.12 5.08
N ASP A 41 -7.74 8.96 4.34
CA ASP A 41 -8.74 8.52 3.35
C ASP A 41 -8.15 7.59 2.29
N VAL A 42 -6.97 7.94 1.75
CA VAL A 42 -6.27 7.12 0.75
C VAL A 42 -5.78 5.82 1.37
N LYS A 43 -5.22 5.87 2.58
CA LYS A 43 -4.77 4.68 3.30
C LYS A 43 -5.94 3.73 3.53
N ASP A 44 -7.05 4.24 4.04
CA ASP A 44 -8.22 3.44 4.39
C ASP A 44 -8.84 2.81 3.13
N ALA A 45 -8.92 3.54 2.01
CA ALA A 45 -9.40 3.00 0.74
C ALA A 45 -8.53 1.85 0.19
N VAL A 46 -7.21 1.96 0.31
CA VAL A 46 -6.28 0.88 -0.08
C VAL A 46 -6.45 -0.34 0.83
N GLN A 47 -6.51 -0.12 2.15
CA GLN A 47 -6.66 -1.19 3.13
C GLN A 47 -7.99 -1.93 2.97
N GLU A 48 -9.09 -1.20 2.72
CA GLU A 48 -10.41 -1.75 2.42
C GLU A 48 -10.38 -2.63 1.17
N SER A 49 -9.69 -2.18 0.12
CA SER A 49 -9.56 -2.93 -1.13
C SER A 49 -8.75 -4.22 -0.94
N LEU A 50 -7.61 -4.14 -0.25
CA LEU A 50 -6.80 -5.32 0.06
C LEU A 50 -7.53 -6.31 0.96
N LYS A 51 -8.31 -5.81 1.93
CA LYS A 51 -9.16 -6.64 2.77
C LYS A 51 -10.15 -7.46 1.94
N LYS A 52 -10.84 -6.84 0.99
CA LYS A 52 -11.78 -7.53 0.08
C LYS A 52 -11.07 -8.59 -0.77
N MET A 53 -9.88 -8.30 -1.28
CA MET A 53 -9.08 -9.29 -2.02
C MET A 53 -8.63 -10.46 -1.13
N ARG A 54 -8.46 -10.25 0.18
CA ARG A 54 -8.06 -11.27 1.16
C ARG A 54 -9.23 -12.14 1.65
N GLU A 55 -10.48 -11.71 1.49
CA GLU A 55 -11.66 -12.52 1.85
C GLU A 55 -11.69 -13.87 1.11
N LEU A 56 -11.12 -13.93 -0.10
CA LEU A 56 -11.04 -15.18 -0.84
C LEU A 56 -10.09 -16.17 -0.19
N ASP A 57 -8.99 -15.70 0.43
CA ASP A 57 -8.09 -16.57 1.18
C ASP A 57 -8.79 -17.16 2.41
N ASP A 58 -9.60 -16.36 3.12
CA ASP A 58 -10.39 -16.84 4.26
C ASP A 58 -11.41 -17.90 3.83
N LYS A 59 -12.08 -17.70 2.69
CA LYS A 59 -12.99 -18.69 2.09
C LYS A 59 -12.25 -19.97 1.70
N ILE A 60 -11.04 -19.86 1.14
CA ILE A 60 -10.21 -21.02 0.78
C ILE A 60 -9.73 -21.75 2.04
N ILE A 61 -9.30 -21.04 3.10
CA ILE A 61 -8.95 -21.64 4.39
C ILE A 61 -10.15 -22.39 4.96
N TYR A 62 -11.34 -21.79 4.93
CA TYR A 62 -12.57 -22.44 5.38
C TYR A 62 -12.85 -23.71 4.56
N ALA A 63 -12.74 -23.64 3.24
CA ALA A 63 -12.89 -24.79 2.36
C ALA A 63 -11.86 -25.89 2.68
N LEU A 64 -10.58 -25.56 2.85
CA LEU A 64 -9.53 -26.52 3.23
C LEU A 64 -9.84 -27.23 4.55
N ASN A 65 -10.39 -26.51 5.53
CA ASN A 65 -10.72 -27.05 6.83
C ASN A 65 -11.99 -27.92 6.84
N THR A 66 -12.89 -27.75 5.86
CA THR A 66 -14.22 -28.39 5.84
C THR A 66 -14.40 -29.42 4.72
N SER A 67 -13.73 -29.21 3.59
CA SER A 67 -13.95 -29.94 2.33
C SER A 67 -12.97 -31.09 2.13
N ILE A 68 -11.81 -31.07 2.82
CA ILE A 68 -10.89 -32.21 2.82
C ILE A 68 -11.43 -33.23 3.84
N PRO A 69 -11.99 -34.36 3.38
CA PRO A 69 -12.70 -35.26 4.28
C PRO A 69 -11.73 -35.93 5.26
N THR A 70 -12.13 -36.02 6.53
CA THR A 70 -11.53 -36.98 7.46
C THR A 70 -11.79 -38.41 6.96
N GLU A 71 -11.01 -39.40 7.40
CA GLU A 71 -11.04 -40.78 6.89
C GLU A 71 -12.46 -41.39 6.73
N SER A 72 -13.41 -40.91 7.52
CA SER A 72 -14.83 -41.30 7.54
C SER A 72 -15.64 -40.98 6.26
N PHE A 73 -15.12 -40.17 5.33
CA PHE A 73 -15.87 -39.69 4.15
C PHE A 73 -15.22 -40.05 2.79
N LYS A 74 -14.37 -41.09 2.75
CA LYS A 74 -13.79 -41.62 1.50
C LYS A 74 -14.91 -42.05 0.53
N GLY A 75 -15.05 -41.35 -0.60
CA GLY A 75 -15.88 -41.81 -1.74
C GLY A 75 -16.67 -40.77 -2.53
N GLN A 76 -16.82 -39.52 -2.06
CA GLN A 76 -17.69 -38.52 -2.72
C GLN A 76 -16.94 -37.38 -3.44
N ILE A 77 -15.69 -37.07 -3.06
CA ILE A 77 -14.88 -35.97 -3.62
C ILE A 77 -13.42 -36.43 -3.68
N SER A 78 -12.71 -36.19 -4.79
CA SER A 78 -11.27 -36.42 -4.92
C SER A 78 -10.50 -35.38 -4.08
N PRO A 79 -9.80 -35.77 -3.00
CA PRO A 79 -9.05 -34.82 -2.18
C PRO A 79 -7.89 -34.19 -2.95
N SER A 80 -7.26 -34.94 -3.87
CA SER A 80 -6.16 -34.45 -4.71
C SER A 80 -6.61 -33.34 -5.66
N GLU A 81 -7.69 -33.54 -6.42
CA GLU A 81 -8.24 -32.52 -7.32
C GLU A 81 -8.71 -31.28 -6.55
N THR A 82 -9.28 -31.47 -5.36
CA THR A 82 -9.72 -30.37 -4.49
C THR A 82 -8.52 -29.55 -4.01
N CYS A 83 -7.47 -30.21 -3.52
CA CYS A 83 -6.25 -29.56 -3.08
C CYS A 83 -5.55 -28.82 -4.23
N GLU A 84 -5.43 -29.43 -5.41
CA GLU A 84 -4.85 -28.79 -6.59
C GLU A 84 -5.63 -27.53 -7.00
N ARG A 85 -6.96 -27.63 -7.09
CA ARG A 85 -7.82 -26.49 -7.43
C ARG A 85 -7.67 -25.35 -6.43
N LEU A 86 -7.71 -25.65 -5.13
CA LEU A 86 -7.58 -24.63 -4.08
C LEU A 86 -6.17 -24.01 -4.07
N TYR A 87 -5.14 -24.81 -4.34
CA TYR A 87 -3.77 -24.31 -4.50
C TYR A 87 -3.67 -23.32 -5.66
N ASN A 88 -4.21 -23.67 -6.83
CA ASN A 88 -4.18 -22.80 -8.01
C ASN A 88 -4.92 -21.48 -7.76
N GLN A 89 -6.07 -21.52 -7.08
CA GLN A 89 -6.79 -20.31 -6.66
C GLN A 89 -5.97 -19.44 -5.71
N LEU A 90 -5.25 -20.04 -4.74
CA LEU A 90 -4.34 -19.30 -3.86
C LEU A 90 -3.22 -18.62 -4.66
N GLN A 91 -2.57 -19.35 -5.57
CA GLN A 91 -1.48 -18.79 -6.39
C GLN A 91 -1.95 -17.64 -7.29
N GLU A 92 -3.12 -17.80 -7.90
CA GLU A 92 -3.72 -16.74 -8.71
C GLU A 92 -4.00 -15.50 -7.86
N ASN A 93 -4.59 -15.66 -6.67
CA ASN A 93 -4.86 -14.56 -5.76
C ASN A 93 -3.59 -13.84 -5.29
N TYR A 94 -2.56 -14.58 -4.89
CA TYR A 94 -1.28 -13.99 -4.50
C TYR A 94 -0.72 -13.15 -5.65
N THR A 95 -0.70 -13.71 -6.86
CA THR A 95 -0.18 -13.03 -8.06
C THR A 95 -0.97 -11.76 -8.36
N GLN A 96 -2.31 -11.83 -8.30
CA GLN A 96 -3.16 -10.66 -8.54
C GLN A 96 -2.93 -9.56 -7.50
N ARG A 97 -2.86 -9.90 -6.20
CA ARG A 97 -2.60 -8.93 -5.13
C ARG A 97 -1.21 -8.33 -5.21
N GLU A 98 -0.18 -9.15 -5.37
CA GLU A 98 1.21 -8.70 -5.49
C GLU A 98 1.37 -7.73 -6.68
N LYS A 99 0.76 -8.05 -7.83
CA LYS A 99 0.74 -7.17 -9.00
C LYS A 99 0.03 -5.84 -8.71
N ALA A 100 -1.10 -5.88 -8.01
CA ALA A 100 -1.84 -4.67 -7.65
C ALA A 100 -1.05 -3.77 -6.69
N ILE A 101 -0.48 -4.35 -5.61
CA ILE A 101 0.35 -3.63 -4.64
C ILE A 101 1.59 -3.03 -5.34
N THR A 102 2.28 -3.82 -6.15
CA THR A 102 3.47 -3.38 -6.91
C THR A 102 3.13 -2.22 -7.84
N LYS A 103 1.99 -2.30 -8.56
CA LYS A 103 1.53 -1.20 -9.42
C LYS A 103 1.28 0.08 -8.62
N CYS A 104 0.64 -0.02 -7.45
CA CYS A 104 0.44 1.13 -6.57
C CYS A 104 1.78 1.74 -6.12
N ILE A 105 2.75 0.89 -5.72
CA ILE A 105 4.10 1.33 -5.34
C ILE A 105 4.77 2.10 -6.47
N LEU A 106 4.74 1.58 -7.70
CA LEU A 106 5.37 2.23 -8.87
C LEU A 106 4.74 3.60 -9.15
N VAL A 107 3.41 3.68 -9.20
CA VAL A 107 2.70 4.94 -9.43
C VAL A 107 3.01 5.97 -8.34
N THR A 108 3.02 5.54 -7.06
CA THR A 108 3.36 6.44 -5.96
C THR A 108 4.85 6.82 -5.96
N ALA A 109 5.75 5.92 -6.35
CA ALA A 109 7.18 6.24 -6.48
C ALA A 109 7.43 7.32 -7.55
N ASP A 110 6.74 7.22 -8.69
CA ASP A 110 6.80 8.26 -9.73
C ASP A 110 6.22 9.59 -9.24
N SER A 111 5.12 9.56 -8.48
CA SER A 111 4.56 10.74 -7.80
C SER A 111 5.57 11.38 -6.84
N VAL A 112 6.23 10.58 -5.98
CA VAL A 112 7.29 11.05 -5.07
C VAL A 112 8.43 11.69 -5.84
N LYS A 113 8.85 11.10 -6.97
CA LYS A 113 9.91 11.65 -7.83
C LYS A 113 9.50 13.01 -8.41
N GLY A 114 8.27 13.13 -8.92
CA GLY A 114 7.75 14.40 -9.44
C GLY A 114 7.63 15.48 -8.36
N MET A 115 7.12 15.12 -7.17
CA MET A 115 7.01 16.03 -6.04
C MET A 115 8.37 16.48 -5.49
N LYS A 116 9.39 15.61 -5.55
CA LYS A 116 10.76 15.98 -5.22
C LYS A 116 11.29 17.05 -6.15
N ALA A 117 11.10 16.89 -7.46
CA ALA A 117 11.55 17.87 -8.45
C ALA A 117 10.89 19.25 -8.22
N LYS A 118 9.57 19.29 -8.03
CA LYS A 118 8.83 20.52 -7.70
C LYS A 118 9.32 21.19 -6.42
N ARG A 119 9.61 20.40 -5.38
CA ARG A 119 10.17 20.92 -4.13
C ARG A 119 11.57 21.51 -4.33
N ASP A 120 12.37 20.89 -5.19
CA ASP A 120 13.74 21.36 -5.45
C ASP A 120 13.76 22.66 -6.27
N GLU A 121 12.71 22.96 -7.05
CA GLU A 121 12.51 24.23 -7.75
C GLU A 121 12.15 25.39 -6.80
N ASN A 122 11.41 25.12 -5.71
CA ASN A 122 11.05 26.13 -4.70
C ASN A 122 11.10 25.55 -3.28
N ARG A 123 12.29 25.59 -2.67
CA ARG A 123 12.56 24.93 -1.37
C ARG A 123 11.85 25.57 -0.17
N ASP A 124 11.43 26.83 -0.30
CA ASP A 124 10.76 27.56 0.78
C ASP A 124 9.24 27.36 0.78
N ASP A 125 8.69 26.70 -0.25
CA ASP A 125 7.28 26.36 -0.30
C ASP A 125 6.96 25.19 0.66
N ILE A 126 6.41 25.58 1.81
CA ILE A 126 5.95 24.68 2.87
C ILE A 126 4.90 23.69 2.33
N SER A 127 4.02 24.14 1.43
CA SER A 127 2.95 23.30 0.89
C SER A 127 3.50 22.16 0.03
N THR A 128 4.43 22.47 -0.88
CA THR A 128 5.13 21.48 -1.71
C THR A 128 5.99 20.53 -0.86
N THR A 129 6.66 21.04 0.17
CA THR A 129 7.43 20.22 1.11
C THR A 129 6.54 19.23 1.86
N GLN A 130 5.36 19.66 2.31
CA GLN A 130 4.45 18.80 3.05
C GLN A 130 3.79 17.75 2.13
N ALA A 131 3.38 18.14 0.93
CA ALA A 131 2.84 17.23 -0.07
C ALA A 131 3.87 16.16 -0.48
N PHE A 132 5.16 16.52 -0.62
CA PHE A 132 6.23 15.55 -0.82
C PHE A 132 6.34 14.55 0.35
N LYS A 133 6.30 15.01 1.60
CA LYS A 133 6.33 14.12 2.79
C LYS A 133 5.11 13.19 2.82
N ASN A 134 3.94 13.65 2.39
CA ASN A 134 2.73 12.82 2.28
C ASN A 134 2.93 11.68 1.28
N GLU A 135 3.41 11.98 0.08
CA GLU A 135 3.67 10.96 -0.94
C GLU A 135 4.73 9.95 -0.46
N GLN A 136 5.77 10.40 0.25
CA GLN A 136 6.74 9.49 0.87
C GLN A 136 6.12 8.56 1.93
N ARG A 137 5.19 9.07 2.75
CA ARG A 137 4.46 8.25 3.73
C ARG A 137 3.59 7.21 3.03
N LYS A 138 2.86 7.61 1.97
CA LYS A 138 2.04 6.68 1.16
C LYS A 138 2.91 5.58 0.56
N LEU A 139 4.05 5.93 -0.02
CA LEU A 139 4.99 4.95 -0.59
C LEU A 139 5.45 3.93 0.44
N ARG A 140 5.87 4.38 1.64
CA ARG A 140 6.28 3.47 2.73
C ARG A 140 5.14 2.57 3.19
N MET A 141 3.93 3.10 3.28
CA MET A 141 2.75 2.31 3.64
C MET A 141 2.49 1.21 2.59
N LEU A 142 2.50 1.54 1.31
CA LEU A 142 2.31 0.58 0.23
C LEU A 142 3.41 -0.49 0.21
N GLN A 143 4.66 -0.11 0.44
CA GLN A 143 5.78 -1.05 0.59
C GLN A 143 5.57 -2.00 1.77
N SER A 144 5.00 -1.53 2.88
CA SER A 144 4.71 -2.39 4.03
C SER A 144 3.62 -3.42 3.75
N GLU A 145 2.70 -3.16 2.81
CA GLU A 145 1.67 -4.13 2.41
C GLU A 145 2.24 -5.36 1.69
N LEU A 146 3.43 -5.26 1.05
CA LEU A 146 4.13 -6.44 0.53
C LEU A 146 4.56 -7.37 1.68
N ASN A 147 5.06 -6.81 2.78
CA ASN A 147 5.42 -7.63 3.95
C ASN A 147 4.18 -8.30 4.58
N VAL A 148 3.05 -7.59 4.60
CA VAL A 148 1.77 -8.15 5.05
C VAL A 148 1.32 -9.29 4.14
N GLU A 149 1.47 -9.11 2.82
CA GLU A 149 1.14 -10.14 1.83
C GLU A 149 1.99 -11.41 2.03
N ASP A 150 3.30 -11.27 2.27
CA ASP A 150 4.17 -12.40 2.57
C ASP A 150 3.74 -13.16 3.83
N ILE A 151 3.36 -12.45 4.90
CA ILE A 151 2.87 -13.08 6.15
C ILE A 151 1.57 -13.85 5.89
N ILE A 152 0.65 -13.27 5.12
CA ILE A 152 -0.63 -13.91 4.76
C ILE A 152 -0.37 -15.18 3.94
N LYS A 153 0.52 -15.09 2.94
CA LYS A 153 0.94 -16.23 2.11
C LYS A 153 1.56 -17.34 2.96
N GLN A 154 2.45 -17.03 3.88
CA GLN A 154 3.05 -18.03 4.78
C GLN A 154 1.98 -18.74 5.62
N ARG A 155 1.03 -18.00 6.19
CA ARG A 155 -0.06 -18.56 7.02
C ARG A 155 -0.97 -19.48 6.21
N THR A 156 -1.39 -19.04 5.03
CA THR A 156 -2.29 -19.79 4.14
C THR A 156 -1.61 -21.04 3.58
N VAL A 157 -0.33 -20.94 3.16
CA VAL A 157 0.48 -22.10 2.71
C VAL A 157 0.68 -23.12 3.83
N LYS A 158 0.90 -22.67 5.07
CA LYS A 158 0.99 -23.59 6.22
C LYS A 158 -0.30 -24.41 6.38
N THR A 159 -1.45 -23.74 6.44
CA THR A 159 -2.77 -24.40 6.53
C THR A 159 -3.00 -25.34 5.36
N PHE A 160 -2.65 -24.92 4.14
CA PHE A 160 -2.74 -25.75 2.96
C PHE A 160 -1.91 -27.04 3.13
N ASN A 161 -0.64 -26.94 3.49
CA ASN A 161 0.23 -28.09 3.68
C ASN A 161 -0.28 -29.04 4.78
N GLU A 162 -0.79 -28.51 5.89
CA GLU A 162 -1.37 -29.31 6.98
C GLU A 162 -2.54 -30.18 6.50
N ARG A 163 -3.35 -29.66 5.57
CA ARG A 163 -4.54 -30.35 5.06
C ARG A 163 -4.29 -31.18 3.80
N CYS A 164 -3.39 -30.74 2.94
CA CYS A 164 -3.23 -31.25 1.58
C CYS A 164 -1.94 -32.04 1.33
N ARG A 165 -0.98 -32.09 2.27
CA ARG A 165 0.32 -32.77 2.05
C ARG A 165 0.24 -34.23 1.58
N MET A 166 -0.82 -34.95 1.96
CA MET A 166 -1.00 -36.36 1.58
C MET A 166 -1.67 -36.52 0.21
N PHE A 167 -2.20 -35.44 -0.36
CA PHE A 167 -3.06 -35.45 -1.54
C PHE A 167 -2.49 -34.63 -2.70
N PHE A 168 -1.65 -33.64 -2.41
CA PHE A 168 -1.06 -32.73 -3.39
C PHE A 168 0.33 -32.29 -2.94
N ASN A 169 1.31 -32.39 -3.85
CA ASN A 169 2.71 -32.07 -3.58
C ASN A 169 3.12 -30.85 -4.42
N ILE A 170 3.51 -29.77 -3.73
CA ILE A 170 3.80 -28.47 -4.37
C ILE A 170 5.00 -28.51 -5.33
N GLY A 171 5.94 -29.46 -5.13
CA GLY A 171 7.16 -29.60 -5.92
C GLY A 171 7.14 -30.70 -6.99
N GLY A 172 5.97 -31.22 -7.36
CA GLY A 172 5.81 -32.33 -8.31
C GLY A 172 5.49 -31.94 -9.76
N LEU A 173 5.60 -30.66 -10.12
CA LEU A 173 5.45 -30.12 -11.47
C LEU A 173 6.82 -29.83 -12.10
#